data_AF-A0A957UTK7-F1
#
_entry.id   AF-A0A957UTK7-F1
#
_cell.length_a   1.000
_cell.length_b   1.000
_cell.length_c   1.000
_cell.angle_alpha   90.00
_cell.angle_beta   90.00
_cell.angle_gamma   90.00
#
_symmetry.space_group_name_H-M   'P 1'
#
loop_
_entity.id
_entity.type
_entity.pdbx_description
1 polymer ?
#
loop_
_entity_poly.entity_id
_entity_poly.type
_entity_poly.pdbx_seq_one_letter_code
_entity_poly.pdbx_strand_id
1 'polypeptide(L)'
;ARNWLLTTTIITLLATALVSGVGWRGWDVQRGVLIHLGALGSFVLLLVAWQYRLNAYQLVYSARGAVFGGGYTDLHAQLPAYNILTVVTLAAAVLLVVVTVLRSGWRAMLGVLAVWFAVSFLAGSVYPGLVQRFQVDPNELNLERPYIENNIEFTRAGFDLDTIESRNYDVTQQLTADDLLSEPETVTNIRLWDYRPLLQTYNQVQALRQYYHFNDIDIDRYMINGELRQVMLGARELVPDQLNENAQTWVNRKLVYTHGYGVATSPVAQVTRDGLPEFLVKDLPPRGDIEVTQPQIYFGELTNDYVIVNTSEPEFDYPRGDGNVTTSFEGSTGIRMNLLNRLLFALRFADINMLLNSDIGADSQLLWYRNIRERVQELAPFLHYDSDPYMVIDESGKLYWMLDAYTVSYRFPYSEPFTSSEQFVKLRPMLGANYVRNPIKVVINAYDGQVHFYLLNADEPVA
;
A
#
# COMPACT_ATOMS: atom_id res chain seq x y z
N ALA A 1 11.47 -6.32 -19.29
CA ALA A 1 12.06 -7.44 -20.06
C ALA A 1 11.64 -7.46 -21.55
N ARG A 2 10.34 -7.47 -21.88
CA ARG A 2 9.83 -7.65 -23.26
C ARG A 2 10.28 -6.58 -24.29
N ASN A 3 10.11 -5.30 -23.96
CA ASN A 3 10.53 -4.21 -24.86
C ASN A 3 12.05 -4.20 -25.06
N TRP A 4 12.81 -4.57 -24.04
CA TRP A 4 14.26 -4.65 -24.13
C TRP A 4 14.72 -5.70 -25.16
N LEU A 5 14.13 -6.91 -25.16
CA LEU A 5 14.53 -7.95 -26.12
C LEU A 5 14.22 -7.55 -27.58
N LEU A 6 13.02 -7.01 -27.83
CA LEU A 6 12.63 -6.54 -29.16
C LEU A 6 13.51 -5.38 -29.63
N THR A 7 13.72 -4.36 -28.78
CA THR A 7 14.55 -3.20 -29.09
C THR A 7 16.00 -3.61 -29.34
N THR A 8 16.59 -4.44 -28.49
CA THR A 8 17.96 -4.95 -28.68
C THR A 8 18.09 -5.69 -30.00
N THR A 9 17.15 -6.58 -30.32
CA THR A 9 17.16 -7.33 -31.60
C THR A 9 17.07 -6.41 -32.80
N ILE A 10 16.18 -5.40 -32.77
CA ILE A 10 16.06 -4.41 -33.85
C ILE A 10 17.35 -3.59 -33.99
N ILE A 11 17.94 -3.14 -32.88
CA ILE A 11 19.21 -2.41 -32.91
C ILE A 11 20.32 -3.28 -33.51
N THR A 12 20.42 -4.56 -33.12
CA THR A 12 21.38 -5.51 -33.69
C THR A 12 21.15 -5.71 -35.19
N LEU A 13 19.89 -5.82 -35.62
CA LEU A 13 19.53 -5.93 -37.03
C LEU A 13 19.96 -4.70 -37.83
N LEU A 14 19.64 -3.50 -37.34
CA LEU A 14 20.00 -2.24 -37.98
C LEU A 14 21.52 -2.00 -37.99
N ALA A 15 22.21 -2.29 -36.89
CA ALA A 15 23.67 -2.20 -36.81
C ALA A 15 24.34 -3.17 -37.79
N THR A 16 23.85 -4.40 -37.87
CA THR A 16 24.33 -5.39 -38.84
C THR A 16 24.12 -4.92 -40.28
N ALA A 17 22.95 -4.35 -40.60
CA ALA A 17 22.66 -3.80 -41.93
C ALA A 17 23.57 -2.60 -42.26
N LEU A 18 23.78 -1.70 -41.29
CA LEU A 18 24.64 -0.52 -41.45
C LEU A 18 26.10 -0.91 -41.70
N VAL A 19 26.67 -1.75 -40.84
CA VAL A 19 28.08 -2.21 -40.92
C VAL A 19 28.33 -2.99 -42.20
N SER A 20 27.38 -3.84 -42.61
CA SER A 20 27.52 -4.64 -43.82
C SER A 20 27.29 -3.88 -45.12
N GLY A 21 26.89 -2.60 -45.07
CA GLY A 21 26.64 -1.80 -46.26
C GLY A 21 25.33 -2.12 -46.99
N VAL A 22 24.52 -3.05 -46.47
CA VAL A 22 23.25 -3.49 -47.07
C VAL A 22 22.32 -2.28 -47.22
N GLY A 23 21.89 -2.00 -48.46
CA GLY A 23 20.91 -0.95 -48.78
C GLY A 23 21.50 0.37 -49.26
N TRP A 24 22.72 0.76 -48.82
CA TRP A 24 23.35 2.05 -49.19
C TRP A 24 24.67 1.89 -49.97
N ARG A 25 25.36 0.75 -49.83
CA ARG A 25 26.50 0.36 -50.69
C ARG A 25 26.14 -0.71 -51.73
N GLY A 26 24.87 -1.09 -51.78
CA GLY A 26 24.34 -2.16 -52.62
C GLY A 26 23.64 -3.25 -51.82
N TRP A 27 23.04 -4.21 -52.51
CA TRP A 27 22.36 -5.37 -51.90
C TRP A 27 23.12 -6.68 -52.17
N ASP A 28 24.28 -6.59 -52.81
CA ASP A 28 25.15 -7.71 -53.14
C ASP A 28 26.18 -7.89 -52.03
N VAL A 29 25.85 -8.72 -51.04
CA VAL A 29 26.58 -8.86 -49.78
C VAL A 29 26.80 -10.34 -49.47
N GLN A 30 27.81 -10.65 -48.65
CA GLN A 30 28.17 -12.03 -48.32
C GLN A 30 26.96 -12.83 -47.79
N ARG A 31 26.86 -14.10 -48.21
CA ARG A 31 25.75 -15.00 -47.85
C ARG A 31 25.50 -15.07 -46.34
N GLY A 32 26.57 -15.09 -45.53
CA GLY A 32 26.46 -15.13 -44.07
C GLY A 32 25.74 -13.91 -43.49
N VAL A 33 25.98 -12.73 -44.05
CA VAL A 33 25.32 -11.48 -43.64
C VAL A 33 23.83 -11.53 -43.96
N LEU A 34 23.46 -11.96 -45.17
CA LEU A 34 22.05 -12.07 -45.56
C LEU A 34 21.29 -13.08 -44.69
N ILE A 35 21.90 -14.24 -44.40
CA ILE A 35 21.32 -15.25 -43.50
C ILE A 35 21.17 -14.70 -42.08
N HIS A 36 22.18 -13.98 -41.57
CA HIS A 36 22.10 -13.39 -40.24
C HIS A 36 21.01 -12.32 -40.14
N LEU A 37 20.89 -11.44 -41.15
CA LEU A 37 19.83 -10.43 -41.22
C LEU A 37 18.44 -11.05 -41.36
N GLY A 38 18.29 -12.11 -42.17
CA GLY A 38 17.03 -12.85 -42.29
C GLY A 38 16.65 -13.58 -41.00
N ALA A 39 17.62 -14.15 -40.29
CA ALA A 39 17.40 -14.78 -38.99
C ALA A 39 16.99 -13.76 -37.91
N LEU A 40 17.69 -12.61 -37.83
CA LEU A 40 17.32 -11.52 -36.94
C LEU A 40 15.92 -10.96 -37.28
N GLY A 41 15.62 -10.76 -38.56
CA GLY A 41 14.31 -10.28 -39.01
C GLY A 41 13.19 -11.26 -38.70
N SER A 42 13.43 -12.56 -38.89
CA SER A 42 12.49 -13.62 -38.52
C SER A 42 12.24 -13.64 -37.01
N PHE A 43 13.30 -13.50 -36.21
CA PHE A 43 13.18 -13.43 -34.76
C PHE A 43 12.39 -12.20 -34.30
N VAL A 44 12.58 -11.03 -34.93
CA VAL A 44 11.73 -9.84 -34.70
C VAL A 44 10.26 -10.17 -34.99
N LEU A 45 9.95 -10.80 -36.13
CA LEU A 45 8.57 -11.17 -36.47
C LEU A 45 7.98 -12.18 -35.47
N LEU A 46 8.76 -13.14 -34.97
CA LEU A 46 8.30 -14.05 -33.90
C LEU A 46 7.93 -13.29 -32.62
N LEU A 47 8.75 -12.33 -32.21
CA LEU A 47 8.45 -11.48 -31.05
C LEU A 47 7.20 -10.62 -31.28
N VAL A 48 6.97 -10.15 -32.51
CA VAL A 48 5.75 -9.42 -32.88
C VAL A 48 4.52 -10.34 -32.92
N ALA A 49 4.65 -11.58 -33.39
CA ALA A 49 3.56 -12.55 -33.37
C ALA A 49 3.13 -12.89 -31.94
N TRP A 50 4.12 -13.11 -31.06
CA TRP A 50 3.92 -13.24 -29.62
C TRP A 50 3.24 -12.00 -29.04
N GLN A 51 3.61 -10.82 -29.54
CA GLN A 51 3.01 -9.58 -29.10
C GLN A 51 1.52 -9.47 -29.40
N TYR A 52 1.08 -9.86 -30.60
CA TYR A 52 -0.34 -9.88 -30.91
C TYR A 52 -1.13 -10.79 -29.98
N ARG A 53 -0.57 -11.95 -29.60
CA ARG A 53 -1.23 -12.85 -28.65
C ARG A 53 -1.35 -12.24 -27.25
N LEU A 54 -0.32 -11.51 -26.79
CA LEU A 54 -0.38 -10.77 -25.53
C LEU A 54 -1.38 -9.61 -25.59
N ASN A 55 -1.42 -8.86 -26.70
CA ASN A 55 -2.39 -7.79 -26.90
C ASN A 55 -3.83 -8.31 -26.84
N ALA A 56 -4.09 -9.49 -27.41
CA ALA A 56 -5.39 -10.14 -27.32
C ALA A 56 -5.83 -10.38 -25.86
N TYR A 57 -4.93 -10.79 -24.97
CA TYR A 57 -5.24 -10.91 -23.54
C TYR A 57 -5.39 -9.56 -22.84
N GLN A 58 -4.74 -8.52 -23.33
CA GLN A 58 -4.85 -7.17 -22.76
C GLN A 58 -6.17 -6.46 -23.09
N LEU A 59 -7.00 -7.02 -23.99
CA LEU A 59 -8.30 -6.43 -24.32
C LEU A 59 -9.24 -6.33 -23.11
N VAL A 60 -9.06 -7.17 -22.09
CA VAL A 60 -9.80 -7.07 -20.82
C VAL A 60 -9.46 -5.81 -20.00
N TYR A 61 -8.48 -5.02 -20.45
CA TYR A 61 -8.08 -3.73 -19.88
C TYR A 61 -8.25 -2.59 -20.91
N SER A 62 -9.07 -2.79 -21.94
CA SER A 62 -9.32 -1.77 -22.96
C SER A 62 -10.01 -0.56 -22.35
N ALA A 63 -9.61 0.64 -22.77
CA ALA A 63 -10.25 1.91 -22.37
C ALA A 63 -10.91 2.61 -23.57
N ARG A 64 -11.21 1.86 -24.63
CA ARG A 64 -11.75 2.41 -25.88
C ARG A 64 -13.26 2.62 -25.82
N GLY A 65 -13.98 1.71 -25.18
CA GLY A 65 -15.44 1.68 -25.16
C GLY A 65 -16.05 2.64 -24.14
N ALA A 66 -17.34 2.47 -23.91
CA ALA A 66 -18.10 3.23 -22.92
C ALA A 66 -17.63 2.98 -21.47
N VAL A 67 -16.98 1.85 -21.23
CA VAL A 67 -16.47 1.40 -19.92
C VAL A 67 -15.08 0.79 -20.06
N PHE A 68 -14.34 0.66 -18.97
CA PHE A 68 -13.10 -0.10 -18.95
C PHE A 68 -13.35 -1.60 -19.10
N GLY A 69 -12.53 -2.27 -19.90
CA GLY A 69 -12.70 -3.66 -20.30
C GLY A 69 -12.99 -3.81 -21.80
N GLY A 70 -12.95 -5.05 -22.28
CA GLY A 70 -13.13 -5.34 -23.70
C GLY A 70 -14.58 -5.17 -24.12
N GLY A 71 -14.86 -4.14 -24.92
CA GLY A 71 -16.19 -3.89 -25.50
C GLY A 71 -16.50 -4.74 -26.73
N TYR A 72 -17.61 -4.44 -27.41
CA TYR A 72 -18.06 -5.23 -28.56
C TYR A 72 -17.02 -5.29 -29.68
N THR A 73 -16.50 -4.12 -30.09
CA THR A 73 -15.47 -4.02 -31.13
C THR A 73 -14.19 -4.76 -30.73
N ASP A 74 -13.82 -4.74 -29.46
CA ASP A 74 -12.61 -5.41 -29.00
C ASP A 74 -12.72 -6.93 -29.13
N LEU A 75 -13.84 -7.52 -28.72
CA LEU A 75 -14.01 -8.98 -28.77
C LEU A 75 -14.41 -9.50 -30.15
N HIS A 76 -15.22 -8.76 -30.91
CA HIS A 76 -15.74 -9.23 -32.21
C HIS A 76 -14.93 -8.76 -33.42
N ALA A 77 -14.10 -7.73 -33.28
CA ALA A 77 -13.24 -7.27 -34.38
C ALA A 77 -11.75 -7.40 -34.04
N GLN A 78 -11.33 -6.85 -32.90
CA GLN A 78 -9.90 -6.74 -32.59
C GLN A 78 -9.26 -8.06 -32.16
N LEU A 79 -9.95 -8.86 -31.36
CA LEU A 79 -9.48 -10.18 -30.95
C LEU A 79 -9.28 -11.11 -32.17
N PRO A 80 -10.26 -11.26 -33.09
CA PRO A 80 -10.04 -11.97 -34.35
C PRO A 80 -8.89 -11.40 -35.17
N ALA A 81 -8.77 -10.08 -35.27
CA ALA A 81 -7.66 -9.44 -35.98
C ALA A 81 -6.31 -9.83 -35.37
N TYR A 82 -6.15 -9.76 -34.05
CA TYR A 82 -4.91 -10.19 -33.39
C TYR A 82 -4.60 -11.67 -33.64
N ASN A 83 -5.59 -12.55 -33.60
CA ASN A 83 -5.38 -13.98 -33.88
C ASN A 83 -4.91 -14.21 -35.32
N ILE A 84 -5.53 -13.54 -36.31
CA ILE A 84 -5.12 -13.61 -37.72
C ILE A 84 -3.72 -13.04 -37.88
N LEU A 85 -3.42 -11.89 -37.26
CA LEU A 85 -2.12 -11.26 -37.33
C LEU A 85 -1.02 -12.11 -36.70
N THR A 86 -1.29 -12.83 -35.61
CA THR A 86 -0.35 -13.81 -35.08
C THR A 86 0.00 -14.85 -36.15
N VAL A 87 -0.98 -15.48 -36.79
CA VAL A 87 -0.76 -16.51 -37.81
C VAL A 87 -0.03 -15.96 -39.03
N VAL A 88 -0.47 -14.81 -39.57
CA VAL A 88 0.15 -14.16 -40.73
C VAL A 88 1.59 -13.75 -40.43
N THR A 89 1.87 -13.26 -39.23
CA THR A 89 3.22 -12.87 -38.82
C THR A 89 4.14 -14.08 -38.65
N LEU A 90 3.63 -15.19 -38.09
CA LEU A 90 4.38 -16.45 -38.03
C LEU A 90 4.71 -16.97 -39.44
N ALA A 91 3.72 -16.94 -40.35
CA ALA A 91 3.94 -17.32 -41.75
C ALA A 91 4.97 -16.40 -42.41
N ALA A 92 4.90 -15.08 -42.19
CA ALA A 92 5.89 -14.13 -42.69
C ALA A 92 7.29 -14.39 -42.12
N ALA A 93 7.41 -14.74 -40.84
CA ALA A 93 8.68 -15.09 -40.19
C ALA A 93 9.33 -16.32 -40.85
N VAL A 94 8.53 -17.35 -41.16
CA VAL A 94 8.99 -18.56 -41.87
C VAL A 94 9.35 -18.23 -43.31
N LEU A 95 8.48 -17.51 -44.03
CA LEU A 95 8.72 -17.10 -45.42
C LEU A 95 9.98 -16.25 -45.55
N LEU A 96 10.26 -15.37 -44.59
CA LEU A 96 11.46 -14.55 -44.59
C LEU A 96 12.72 -15.42 -44.52
N VAL A 97 12.74 -16.44 -43.64
CA VAL A 97 13.84 -17.42 -43.58
C VAL A 97 13.97 -18.18 -44.89
N VAL A 98 12.86 -18.68 -45.44
CA VAL A 98 12.85 -19.44 -46.70
C VAL A 98 13.38 -18.59 -47.86
N VAL A 99 12.91 -17.36 -48.02
CA VAL A 99 13.36 -16.42 -49.06
C VAL A 99 14.84 -16.07 -48.91
N THR A 100 15.32 -15.88 -47.68
CA THR A 100 16.74 -15.63 -47.39
C THR A 100 17.61 -16.86 -47.73
N VAL A 101 17.14 -18.07 -47.44
CA VAL A 101 17.88 -19.32 -47.74
C VAL A 101 17.89 -19.64 -49.24
N LEU A 102 16.74 -19.46 -49.92
CA LEU A 102 16.56 -19.73 -51.36
C LEU A 102 17.13 -18.65 -52.28
N ARG A 103 17.69 -17.57 -51.73
CA ARG A 103 18.35 -16.47 -52.48
C ARG A 103 17.44 -15.77 -53.50
N SER A 104 16.15 -15.62 -53.22
CA SER A 104 15.20 -14.95 -54.14
C SER A 104 15.38 -13.42 -54.26
N GLY A 105 16.51 -12.87 -53.80
CA GLY A 105 16.85 -11.44 -53.85
C GLY A 105 16.17 -10.59 -52.78
N TRP A 106 16.73 -9.41 -52.50
CA TRP A 106 16.23 -8.47 -51.49
C TRP A 106 14.79 -7.98 -51.73
N ARG A 107 14.38 -7.94 -53.00
CA ARG A 107 13.02 -7.54 -53.41
C ARG A 107 11.95 -8.48 -52.84
N ALA A 108 12.24 -9.79 -52.77
CA ALA A 108 11.32 -10.77 -52.20
C ALA A 108 11.18 -10.60 -50.67
N MET A 109 12.28 -10.27 -49.97
CA MET A 109 12.25 -9.98 -48.54
C MET A 109 11.42 -8.72 -48.23
N LEU A 110 11.62 -7.65 -49.01
CA LEU A 110 10.79 -6.45 -48.90
C LEU A 110 9.32 -6.72 -49.25
N GLY A 111 9.06 -7.59 -50.24
CA GLY A 111 7.70 -8.00 -50.59
C GLY A 111 6.97 -8.67 -49.42
N VAL A 112 7.61 -9.64 -48.75
CA VAL A 112 7.05 -10.30 -47.56
C VAL A 112 6.76 -9.30 -46.45
N LEU A 113 7.71 -8.41 -46.15
CA LEU A 113 7.55 -7.40 -45.10
C LEU A 113 6.48 -6.35 -45.45
N ALA A 114 6.40 -5.92 -46.71
CA ALA A 114 5.41 -4.95 -47.18
C ALA A 114 4.00 -5.53 -47.13
N VAL A 115 3.81 -6.78 -47.56
CA VAL A 115 2.52 -7.47 -47.48
C VAL A 115 2.12 -7.68 -46.03
N TRP A 116 3.04 -8.16 -45.18
CA TRP A 116 2.80 -8.31 -43.75
C TRP A 116 2.38 -6.98 -43.10
N PHE A 117 3.09 -5.89 -43.40
CA PHE A 117 2.78 -4.56 -42.87
C PHE A 117 1.42 -4.06 -43.34
N ALA A 118 1.10 -4.23 -44.63
CA ALA A 118 -0.20 -3.86 -45.19
C ALA A 118 -1.36 -4.62 -44.51
N VAL A 119 -1.22 -5.94 -44.35
CA VAL A 119 -2.22 -6.77 -43.65
C VAL A 119 -2.33 -6.36 -42.18
N SER A 120 -1.22 -6.11 -41.51
CA SER A 120 -1.16 -5.66 -40.11
C SER A 120 -1.87 -4.34 -39.90
N PHE A 121 -1.65 -3.37 -40.79
CA PHE A 121 -2.30 -2.07 -40.74
C PHE A 121 -3.81 -2.17 -40.99
N LEU A 122 -4.23 -2.92 -42.02
CA LEU A 122 -5.63 -3.10 -42.35
C LEU A 122 -6.41 -3.83 -41.25
N ALA A 123 -5.90 -4.97 -40.78
CA ALA A 123 -6.58 -5.77 -39.77
C ALA A 123 -6.53 -5.12 -38.38
N GLY A 124 -5.42 -4.47 -38.01
CA GLY A 124 -5.23 -3.91 -36.68
C GLY A 124 -5.89 -2.54 -36.46
N SER A 125 -5.97 -1.70 -37.50
CA SER A 125 -6.42 -0.31 -37.35
C SER A 125 -7.69 0.00 -38.13
N VAL A 126 -7.80 -0.49 -39.38
CA VAL A 126 -8.92 -0.14 -40.25
C VAL A 126 -10.16 -0.97 -39.90
N TYR A 127 -10.02 -2.28 -39.80
CA TYR A 127 -11.17 -3.18 -39.57
C TYR A 127 -11.92 -2.89 -38.26
N PRO A 128 -11.26 -2.76 -37.08
CA PRO A 128 -11.96 -2.43 -35.84
C PRO A 128 -12.64 -1.05 -35.89
N GLY A 129 -12.02 -0.07 -36.55
CA GLY A 129 -12.61 1.27 -36.73
C GLY A 129 -13.88 1.25 -37.57
N LEU A 130 -13.94 0.41 -38.61
CA LEU A 130 -15.15 0.21 -39.41
C LEU A 130 -16.27 -0.45 -38.60
N VAL A 131 -15.96 -1.49 -37.84
CA VAL A 131 -16.95 -2.17 -36.98
C VAL A 131 -17.48 -1.19 -35.92
N GLN A 132 -16.61 -0.42 -35.27
CA GLN A 132 -17.04 0.60 -34.31
C GLN A 132 -18.00 1.60 -34.97
N ARG A 133 -17.58 2.23 -36.08
CA ARG A 133 -18.33 3.31 -36.71
C ARG A 133 -19.68 2.89 -37.31
N PHE A 134 -19.73 1.71 -37.92
CA PHE A 134 -20.87 1.28 -38.73
C PHE A 134 -21.77 0.26 -38.04
N GLN A 135 -21.28 -0.43 -37.01
CA GLN A 135 -22.05 -1.43 -36.28
C GLN A 135 -22.31 -1.02 -34.82
N VAL A 136 -21.29 -0.53 -34.11
CA VAL A 136 -21.41 -0.20 -32.68
C VAL A 136 -22.04 1.18 -32.46
N ASP A 137 -21.45 2.26 -32.96
CA ASP A 137 -21.93 3.63 -32.72
C ASP A 137 -23.44 3.81 -33.00
N PRO A 138 -24.03 3.20 -34.06
CA PRO A 138 -25.47 3.34 -34.31
C PRO A 138 -26.38 2.60 -33.32
N ASN A 139 -25.87 1.59 -32.62
CA ASN A 139 -26.63 0.71 -31.73
C ASN A 139 -25.85 0.38 -30.44
N GLU A 140 -25.14 1.38 -29.90
CA GLU A 140 -24.12 1.19 -28.86
C GLU A 140 -24.72 0.58 -27.59
N LEU A 141 -25.84 1.10 -27.10
CA LEU A 141 -26.47 0.61 -25.87
C LEU A 141 -26.82 -0.89 -25.92
N ASN A 142 -27.25 -1.41 -27.07
CA ASN A 142 -27.62 -2.82 -27.18
C ASN A 142 -26.40 -3.73 -27.36
N LEU A 143 -25.39 -3.28 -28.10
CA LEU A 143 -24.19 -4.07 -28.36
C LEU A 143 -23.19 -4.02 -27.18
N GLU A 144 -23.16 -2.91 -26.44
CA GLU A 144 -22.25 -2.72 -25.30
C GLU A 144 -22.85 -3.18 -23.95
N ARG A 145 -24.18 -3.39 -23.87
CA ARG A 145 -24.86 -3.83 -22.63
C ARG A 145 -24.15 -4.97 -21.87
N PRO A 146 -23.85 -6.13 -22.49
CA PRO A 146 -23.22 -7.22 -21.74
C PRO A 146 -21.82 -6.87 -21.23
N TYR A 147 -21.10 -5.95 -21.89
CA TYR A 147 -19.78 -5.50 -21.46
C TYR A 147 -19.85 -4.48 -20.33
N ILE A 148 -20.89 -3.63 -20.34
CA ILE A 148 -21.23 -2.75 -19.22
C ILE A 148 -21.63 -3.58 -17.99
N GLU A 149 -22.45 -4.63 -18.17
CA GLU A 149 -22.82 -5.55 -17.09
C GLU A 149 -21.58 -6.22 -16.49
N ASN A 150 -20.66 -6.74 -17.31
CA ASN A 150 -19.38 -7.27 -16.84
C ASN A 150 -18.55 -6.21 -16.10
N ASN A 151 -18.39 -5.00 -16.65
CA ASN A 151 -17.64 -3.94 -15.98
C ASN A 151 -18.24 -3.63 -14.60
N ILE A 152 -19.57 -3.52 -14.48
CA ILE A 152 -20.22 -3.29 -13.19
C ILE A 152 -19.98 -4.47 -12.24
N GLU A 153 -20.16 -5.71 -12.69
CA GLU A 153 -19.95 -6.92 -11.89
C GLU A 153 -18.51 -7.01 -11.38
N PHE A 154 -17.53 -6.90 -12.27
CA PHE A 154 -16.11 -6.98 -11.93
C PHE A 154 -15.63 -5.76 -11.15
N THR A 155 -16.19 -4.57 -11.37
CA THR A 155 -15.88 -3.40 -10.53
C THR A 155 -16.39 -3.64 -9.11
N ARG A 156 -17.63 -4.11 -8.96
CA ARG A 156 -18.17 -4.43 -7.64
C ARG A 156 -17.33 -5.51 -6.95
N ALA A 157 -16.98 -6.57 -7.66
CA ALA A 157 -16.11 -7.63 -7.17
C ALA A 157 -14.64 -7.21 -7.00
N GLY A 158 -14.17 -6.11 -7.60
CA GLY A 158 -12.80 -5.61 -7.39
C GLY A 158 -12.66 -4.81 -6.10
N PHE A 159 -13.76 -4.19 -5.66
CA PHE A 159 -13.81 -3.21 -4.56
C PHE A 159 -14.69 -3.63 -3.38
N ASP A 160 -15.14 -4.89 -3.35
CA ASP A 160 -16.07 -5.42 -2.32
C ASP A 160 -17.42 -4.70 -2.25
N LEU A 161 -17.93 -4.24 -3.37
CA LEU A 161 -19.19 -3.50 -3.43
C LEU A 161 -20.39 -4.41 -3.70
N ASP A 162 -20.15 -5.68 -4.01
CA ASP A 162 -21.17 -6.69 -4.29
C ASP A 162 -21.92 -7.17 -3.02
N THR A 163 -21.31 -7.01 -1.86
CA THR A 163 -21.87 -7.40 -0.54
C THR A 163 -22.57 -6.25 0.19
N ILE A 164 -22.60 -5.04 -0.38
CA ILE A 164 -23.19 -3.86 0.25
C ILE A 164 -24.72 -3.93 0.24
N GLU A 165 -25.32 -3.92 1.43
CA GLU A 165 -26.77 -3.80 1.62
C GLU A 165 -27.16 -2.32 1.72
N SER A 166 -27.95 -1.83 0.76
CA SER A 166 -28.55 -0.49 0.84
C SER A 166 -29.82 -0.53 1.67
N ARG A 167 -29.85 0.19 2.79
CA ARG A 167 -31.05 0.38 3.62
C ARG A 167 -31.50 1.82 3.56
N ASN A 168 -32.73 2.03 3.10
CA ASN A 168 -33.38 3.33 3.21
C ASN A 168 -33.83 3.51 4.66
N TYR A 169 -33.39 4.60 5.28
CA TYR A 169 -33.84 5.00 6.61
C TYR A 169 -34.78 6.21 6.47
N ASP A 170 -36.06 5.98 6.67
CA ASP A 170 -37.05 7.05 6.65
C ASP A 170 -36.94 7.84 7.97
N VAL A 171 -36.39 9.06 7.89
CA VAL A 171 -36.35 10.01 9.01
C VAL A 171 -37.76 10.58 9.20
N THR A 172 -38.69 9.75 9.66
CA THR A 172 -40.04 10.17 10.02
C THR A 172 -40.34 9.69 11.43
N GLN A 173 -40.10 10.54 12.41
CA GLN A 173 -40.91 10.66 13.64
C GLN A 173 -40.42 11.85 14.49
N GLN A 174 -41.37 12.54 15.11
CA GLN A 174 -41.09 13.50 16.17
C GLN A 174 -40.50 12.73 17.36
N LEU A 175 -39.20 12.92 17.64
CA LEU A 175 -38.53 12.33 18.79
C LEU A 175 -39.28 12.68 20.08
N THR A 176 -39.77 11.68 20.81
CA THR A 176 -40.43 11.88 22.11
C THR A 176 -39.47 11.60 23.26
N ALA A 177 -39.84 12.03 24.47
CA ALA A 177 -39.06 11.72 25.67
C ALA A 177 -39.07 10.21 25.98
N ASP A 178 -40.18 9.52 25.70
CA ASP A 178 -40.31 8.08 25.94
C ASP A 178 -39.35 7.27 25.06
N ASP A 179 -39.13 7.71 23.80
CA ASP A 179 -38.17 7.07 22.88
C ASP A 179 -36.72 7.14 23.41
N LEU A 180 -36.35 8.25 24.03
CA LEU A 180 -35.02 8.42 24.64
C LEU A 180 -34.86 7.56 25.90
N LEU A 181 -35.93 7.40 26.67
CA LEU A 181 -35.92 6.58 27.88
C LEU A 181 -35.92 5.08 27.57
N SER A 182 -36.46 4.65 26.43
CA SER A 182 -36.39 3.26 25.97
C SER A 182 -35.02 2.85 25.42
N GLU A 183 -34.16 3.83 25.06
CA GLU A 183 -32.87 3.58 24.41
C GLU A 183 -31.66 4.18 25.19
N PRO A 184 -31.48 3.82 26.48
CA PRO A 184 -30.45 4.44 27.32
C PRO A 184 -29.02 4.16 26.85
N GLU A 185 -28.76 2.98 26.26
CA GLU A 185 -27.45 2.65 25.69
C GLU A 185 -27.08 3.55 24.51
N THR A 186 -28.04 3.87 23.65
CA THR A 186 -27.82 4.79 22.52
C THR A 186 -27.56 6.20 23.04
N VAL A 187 -28.41 6.70 23.94
CA VAL A 187 -28.30 8.07 24.48
C VAL A 187 -26.96 8.28 25.20
N THR A 188 -26.52 7.29 25.98
CA THR A 188 -25.27 7.40 26.74
C THR A 188 -24.00 7.19 25.92
N ASN A 189 -24.12 6.91 24.62
CA ASN A 189 -23.02 6.82 23.67
C ASN A 189 -23.11 7.89 22.55
N ILE A 190 -24.01 8.87 22.68
CA ILE A 190 -24.05 10.03 21.77
C ILE A 190 -22.76 10.82 21.97
N ARG A 191 -21.92 10.83 20.94
CA ARG A 191 -20.63 11.53 20.95
C ARG A 191 -20.84 13.04 21.06
N LEU A 192 -20.39 13.60 22.18
CA LEU A 192 -20.33 15.03 22.45
C LEU A 192 -18.99 15.65 22.01
N TRP A 193 -17.92 14.85 21.98
CA TRP A 193 -16.57 15.30 21.65
C TRP A 193 -16.24 15.17 20.16
N ASP A 194 -15.56 16.17 19.60
CA ASP A 194 -14.81 16.04 18.35
C ASP A 194 -13.34 15.73 18.69
N TYR A 195 -12.73 14.81 17.93
CA TYR A 195 -11.39 14.31 18.20
C TYR A 195 -10.32 15.41 18.11
N ARG A 196 -10.50 16.44 17.27
CA ARG A 196 -9.51 17.52 17.06
C ARG A 196 -9.35 18.46 18.27
N PRO A 197 -10.42 19.07 18.82
CA PRO A 197 -10.30 19.88 20.05
C PRO A 197 -10.01 19.01 21.28
N LEU A 198 -10.43 17.74 21.29
CA LEU A 198 -10.12 16.83 22.40
C LEU A 198 -8.61 16.54 22.46
N LEU A 199 -7.96 16.32 21.31
CA LEU A 199 -6.51 16.15 21.22
C LEU A 199 -5.72 17.31 21.84
N GLN A 200 -6.14 18.55 21.56
CA GLN A 200 -5.52 19.74 22.15
C GLN A 200 -5.68 19.74 23.67
N THR A 201 -6.85 19.34 24.16
CA THR A 201 -7.16 19.26 25.59
C THR A 201 -6.33 18.18 26.27
N TYR A 202 -6.21 16.99 25.67
CA TYR A 202 -5.36 15.90 26.16
C TYR A 202 -3.89 16.33 26.28
N ASN A 203 -3.37 16.99 25.25
CA ASN A 203 -2.01 17.53 25.28
C ASN A 203 -1.83 18.62 26.35
N GLN A 204 -2.86 19.40 26.67
CA GLN A 204 -2.80 20.42 27.71
C GLN A 204 -2.86 19.84 29.13
N VAL A 205 -3.70 18.83 29.37
CA VAL A 205 -4.04 18.40 30.75
C VAL A 205 -3.55 16.99 31.10
N GLN A 206 -3.21 16.16 30.11
CA GLN A 206 -2.80 14.76 30.31
C GLN A 206 -1.41 14.42 29.74
N ALA A 207 -0.76 15.31 28.99
CA ALA A 207 0.64 15.11 28.61
C ALA A 207 1.53 15.10 29.86
N LEU A 208 1.20 15.99 30.82
CA LEU A 208 1.81 16.16 32.14
C LEU A 208 3.30 16.52 32.16
N ARG A 209 4.03 16.22 31.09
CA ARG A 209 5.43 16.55 30.87
C ARG A 209 5.59 17.01 29.44
N GLN A 210 6.51 17.96 29.24
CA GLN A 210 6.72 18.59 27.94
C GLN A 210 7.24 17.64 26.86
N TYR A 211 7.85 16.52 27.23
CA TYR A 211 8.40 15.53 26.29
C TYR A 211 7.42 14.42 25.95
N TYR A 212 6.19 14.48 26.48
CA TYR A 212 5.12 13.58 26.09
C TYR A 212 4.11 14.31 25.20
N HIS A 213 3.61 13.59 24.21
CA HIS A 213 2.66 14.09 23.24
C HIS A 213 1.63 13.02 22.89
N PHE A 214 0.38 13.45 22.73
CA PHE A 214 -0.64 12.65 22.05
C PHE A 214 -0.66 13.06 20.58
N ASN A 215 -0.48 12.10 19.68
CA ASN A 215 -0.45 12.33 18.24
C ASN A 215 -1.87 12.51 17.68
N ASP A 216 -2.80 11.69 18.14
CA ASP A 216 -4.19 11.62 17.68
C ASP A 216 -5.13 11.18 18.82
N ILE A 217 -6.42 11.03 18.47
CA ILE A 217 -7.46 10.52 19.35
C ILE A 217 -8.29 9.49 18.58
N ASP A 218 -8.21 8.26 19.05
CA ASP A 218 -8.96 7.13 18.54
C ASP A 218 -10.30 6.98 19.26
N ILE A 219 -11.19 6.21 18.63
CA ILE A 219 -12.50 5.87 19.18
C ILE A 219 -12.59 4.36 19.30
N ASP A 220 -12.96 3.90 20.48
CA ASP A 220 -13.07 2.48 20.77
C ASP A 220 -14.24 2.20 21.73
N ARG A 221 -14.46 0.93 22.08
CA ARG A 221 -15.51 0.50 23.00
C ARG A 221 -14.95 -0.48 24.02
N TYR A 222 -15.22 -0.20 25.30
CA TYR A 222 -14.80 -1.05 26.41
C TYR A 222 -15.99 -1.42 27.28
N MET A 223 -15.88 -2.57 27.93
CA MET A 223 -16.81 -2.98 28.98
C MET A 223 -16.41 -2.29 30.28
N ILE A 224 -17.23 -1.34 30.75
CA ILE A 224 -16.95 -0.56 31.96
C ILE A 224 -18.11 -0.76 32.92
N ASN A 225 -17.83 -1.31 34.10
CA ASN A 225 -18.86 -1.65 35.11
C ASN A 225 -20.00 -2.55 34.57
N GLY A 226 -19.71 -3.41 33.60
CA GLY A 226 -20.69 -4.32 32.99
C GLY A 226 -21.54 -3.70 31.87
N GLU A 227 -21.26 -2.45 31.47
CA GLU A 227 -21.91 -1.78 30.35
C GLU A 227 -20.91 -1.47 29.22
N LEU A 228 -21.34 -1.66 27.97
CA LEU A 228 -20.53 -1.31 26.81
C LEU A 228 -20.54 0.23 26.64
N ARG A 229 -19.37 0.84 26.80
CA ARG A 229 -19.19 2.29 26.69
C ARG A 229 -18.24 2.62 25.56
N GLN A 230 -18.63 3.58 24.73
CA GLN A 230 -17.76 4.16 23.72
C GLN A 230 -16.84 5.19 24.38
N VAL A 231 -15.54 5.08 24.09
CA VAL A 231 -14.51 5.95 24.64
C VAL A 231 -13.71 6.60 23.52
N MET A 232 -13.08 7.71 23.85
CA MET A 232 -12.00 8.31 23.08
C MET A 232 -10.69 8.11 23.83
N LEU A 233 -9.66 7.65 23.14
CA LEU A 233 -8.37 7.31 23.73
C LEU A 233 -7.22 7.91 22.92
N GLY A 234 -6.11 8.18 23.58
CA GLY A 234 -4.88 8.61 22.93
C GLY A 234 -3.67 8.00 23.61
N ALA A 235 -2.67 7.63 22.82
CA ALA A 235 -1.38 7.13 23.30
C ALA A 235 -0.46 8.28 23.70
N ARG A 236 0.13 8.19 24.90
CA ARG A 236 1.09 9.18 25.37
C ARG A 236 2.49 8.79 24.92
N GLU A 237 2.91 9.29 23.77
CA GLU A 237 4.20 8.98 23.17
C GLU A 237 5.30 9.97 23.57
N LEU A 238 6.55 9.49 23.53
CA LEU A 238 7.73 10.30 23.84
C LEU A 238 8.22 11.05 22.58
N VAL A 239 8.49 12.34 22.74
CA VAL A 239 9.11 13.20 21.72
C VAL A 239 10.43 13.75 22.27
N PRO A 240 11.58 13.08 22.02
CA PRO A 240 12.87 13.45 22.60
C PRO A 240 13.33 14.89 22.26
N ASP A 241 12.89 15.44 21.13
CA ASP A 241 13.20 16.82 20.72
C ASP A 241 12.53 17.88 21.61
N GLN A 242 11.55 17.49 22.42
CA GLN A 242 10.88 18.38 23.39
C GLN A 242 11.49 18.28 24.80
N LEU A 243 12.54 17.46 24.99
CA LEU A 243 13.36 17.54 26.20
C LEU A 243 14.00 18.93 26.31
N ASN A 244 14.28 19.37 27.53
CA ASN A 244 15.05 20.61 27.75
C ASN A 244 16.38 20.54 26.99
N GLU A 245 16.85 21.66 26.44
CA GLU A 245 18.06 21.68 25.59
C GLU A 245 19.27 21.01 26.26
N ASN A 246 19.50 21.28 27.55
CA ASN A 246 20.59 20.67 28.34
C ASN A 246 20.42 19.16 28.55
N ALA A 247 19.19 18.64 28.43
CA ALA A 247 18.84 17.24 28.56
C ALA A 247 18.80 16.51 27.21
N GLN A 248 18.98 17.18 26.07
CA GLN A 248 19.04 16.56 24.73
C GLN A 248 20.42 15.96 24.42
N THR A 249 21.09 15.37 25.42
CA THR A 249 22.35 14.67 25.21
C THR A 249 22.13 13.36 24.47
N TRP A 250 23.17 12.84 23.82
CA TRP A 250 23.10 11.55 23.14
C TRP A 250 22.65 10.42 24.08
N VAL A 251 23.22 10.35 25.28
CA VAL A 251 22.84 9.35 26.30
C VAL A 251 21.36 9.47 26.66
N ASN A 252 20.86 10.69 26.91
CA ASN A 252 19.45 10.86 27.25
C ASN A 252 18.52 10.46 26.12
N ARG A 253 18.83 10.84 24.88
CA ARG A 253 17.98 10.54 23.71
C ARG A 253 18.01 9.08 23.29
N LYS A 254 19.12 8.38 23.55
CA LYS A 254 19.36 7.02 23.05
C LYS A 254 19.25 5.91 24.08
N LEU A 255 19.55 6.21 25.35
CA LEU A 255 19.64 5.20 26.42
C LEU A 255 18.64 5.46 27.56
N VAL A 256 18.35 6.72 27.90
CA VAL A 256 17.51 7.04 29.08
C VAL A 256 16.04 7.24 28.71
N TYR A 257 15.74 8.19 27.83
CA TYR A 257 14.37 8.48 27.37
C TYR A 257 14.08 7.64 26.14
N THR A 258 13.67 6.39 26.37
CA THR A 258 13.53 5.39 25.31
C THR A 258 12.09 5.15 24.89
N HIS A 259 11.09 5.46 25.73
CA HIS A 259 9.69 5.07 25.49
C HIS A 259 8.69 6.15 25.94
N GLY A 260 7.50 6.13 25.30
CA GLY A 260 6.29 6.80 25.78
C GLY A 260 5.66 6.08 26.97
N TYR A 261 4.61 6.62 27.57
CA TYR A 261 4.05 6.06 28.80
C TYR A 261 2.53 6.18 28.95
N GLY A 262 1.84 5.09 28.65
CA GLY A 262 0.43 4.87 28.92
C GLY A 262 -0.49 5.55 27.91
N VAL A 263 -1.77 5.56 28.26
CA VAL A 263 -2.85 6.16 27.48
C VAL A 263 -3.69 7.06 28.39
N ALA A 264 -4.43 7.99 27.79
CA ALA A 264 -5.52 8.68 28.45
C ALA A 264 -6.83 8.33 27.74
N THR A 265 -7.90 8.11 28.49
CA THR A 265 -9.20 7.73 27.92
C THR A 265 -10.32 8.55 28.55
N SER A 266 -11.33 8.90 27.76
CA SER A 266 -12.53 9.62 28.21
C SER A 266 -13.78 9.05 27.56
N PRO A 267 -14.94 9.06 28.23
CA PRO A 267 -16.19 8.67 27.61
C PRO A 267 -16.57 9.67 26.51
N VAL A 268 -17.15 9.19 25.40
CA VAL A 268 -17.54 10.09 24.30
C VAL A 268 -18.68 11.06 24.66
N ALA A 269 -19.45 10.72 25.70
CA ALA A 269 -20.72 11.38 26.04
C ALA A 269 -20.72 12.04 27.42
N GLN A 270 -19.55 12.26 28.05
CA GLN A 270 -19.46 12.85 29.39
C GLN A 270 -18.55 14.06 29.40
N VAL A 271 -18.96 15.08 30.14
CA VAL A 271 -18.29 16.37 30.28
C VAL A 271 -18.37 16.79 31.73
N THR A 272 -17.26 17.29 32.27
CA THR A 272 -17.24 17.89 33.60
C THR A 272 -17.98 19.22 33.62
N ARG A 273 -18.25 19.76 34.81
CA ARG A 273 -18.94 21.07 34.97
C ARG A 273 -18.20 22.23 34.29
N ASP A 274 -16.88 22.10 34.15
CA ASP A 274 -16.01 23.12 33.56
C ASP A 274 -15.86 22.96 32.03
N GLY A 275 -16.59 22.01 31.42
CA GLY A 275 -16.51 21.77 29.97
C GLY A 275 -15.29 20.95 29.54
N LEU A 276 -14.61 20.26 30.46
CA LEU A 276 -13.48 19.37 30.19
C LEU A 276 -13.91 17.91 30.09
N PRO A 277 -13.16 17.04 29.37
CA PRO A 277 -13.41 15.60 29.39
C PRO A 277 -13.27 15.03 30.79
N GLU A 278 -14.19 14.13 31.13
CA GLU A 278 -14.01 13.23 32.25
C GLU A 278 -13.10 12.07 31.81
N PHE A 279 -12.12 11.70 32.63
CA PHE A 279 -11.14 10.69 32.26
C PHE A 279 -11.39 9.38 32.99
N LEU A 280 -11.47 8.29 32.22
CA LEU A 280 -11.54 6.90 32.70
C LEU A 280 -10.14 6.33 32.94
N VAL A 281 -9.14 6.77 32.19
CA VAL A 281 -7.71 6.51 32.45
C VAL A 281 -6.98 7.84 32.33
N LYS A 282 -6.18 8.15 33.34
CA LYS A 282 -5.41 9.41 33.41
C LYS A 282 -4.15 9.26 34.24
N ASP A 283 -3.39 10.35 34.28
CA ASP A 283 -2.21 10.53 35.12
C ASP A 283 -0.99 9.72 34.66
N LEU A 284 0.09 9.87 35.44
CA LEU A 284 1.38 9.25 35.23
C LEU A 284 1.91 8.76 36.59
N PRO A 285 1.96 7.44 36.85
CA PRO A 285 1.54 6.33 35.99
C PRO A 285 0.02 6.31 35.75
N PRO A 286 -0.47 5.69 34.66
CA PRO A 286 -1.89 5.69 34.32
C PRO A 286 -2.70 4.93 35.37
N ARG A 287 -3.85 5.49 35.76
CA ARG A 287 -4.80 4.92 36.70
C ARG A 287 -6.23 5.22 36.27
N GLY A 288 -7.16 4.36 36.67
CA GLY A 288 -8.59 4.59 36.53
C GLY A 288 -9.37 3.29 36.34
N ASP A 289 -10.48 3.37 35.61
CA ASP A 289 -11.47 2.29 35.48
C ASP A 289 -11.05 1.19 34.50
N ILE A 290 -10.16 1.51 33.55
CA ILE A 290 -9.54 0.54 32.64
C ILE A 290 -8.12 0.28 33.11
N GLU A 291 -7.79 -0.98 33.36
CA GLU A 291 -6.48 -1.37 33.85
C GLU A 291 -5.43 -1.30 32.73
N VAL A 292 -4.27 -0.70 33.03
CA VAL A 292 -3.11 -0.64 32.13
C VAL A 292 -1.91 -1.20 32.91
N THR A 293 -1.54 -2.44 32.60
CA THR A 293 -0.51 -3.20 33.32
C THR A 293 0.89 -2.99 32.75
N GLN A 294 0.99 -2.73 31.44
CA GLN A 294 2.26 -2.45 30.74
C GLN A 294 2.14 -1.14 29.95
N PRO A 295 2.38 0.01 30.61
CA PRO A 295 2.18 1.32 30.00
C PRO A 295 3.30 1.75 29.04
N GLN A 296 4.48 1.11 29.04
CA GLN A 296 5.60 1.58 28.24
C GLN A 296 5.36 1.38 26.73
N ILE A 297 5.52 2.47 25.97
CA ILE A 297 5.33 2.49 24.51
C ILE A 297 6.71 2.71 23.86
N TYR A 298 7.40 1.61 23.54
CA TYR A 298 8.67 1.66 22.81
C TYR A 298 8.45 1.79 21.30
N PHE A 299 7.33 1.28 20.79
CA PHE A 299 6.94 1.32 19.40
C PHE A 299 5.62 2.09 19.28
N GLY A 300 5.61 3.14 18.47
CA GLY A 300 4.46 4.03 18.29
C GLY A 300 4.63 4.94 17.08
N GLU A 301 3.74 5.89 16.88
CA GLU A 301 3.69 6.73 15.69
C GLU A 301 4.73 7.86 15.68
N LEU A 302 5.18 8.30 16.86
CA LEU A 302 6.17 9.37 17.02
C LEU A 302 7.59 8.85 17.25
N THR A 303 7.75 7.53 17.35
CA THR A 303 9.04 6.86 17.63
C THR A 303 9.93 6.73 16.38
N ASN A 304 10.32 7.86 15.78
CA ASN A 304 11.03 7.93 14.49
C ASN A 304 12.54 7.71 14.55
N ASP A 305 13.08 7.38 15.73
CA ASP A 305 14.52 7.27 15.92
C ASP A 305 14.87 6.01 16.73
N TYR A 306 16.06 5.48 16.48
CA TYR A 306 16.54 4.29 17.16
C TYR A 306 16.92 4.60 18.62
N VAL A 307 16.78 3.60 19.49
CA VAL A 307 17.26 3.61 20.88
C VAL A 307 18.00 2.32 21.19
N ILE A 308 18.83 2.34 22.22
CA ILE A 308 19.54 1.16 22.71
C ILE A 308 19.08 0.92 24.13
N VAL A 309 18.48 -0.24 24.36
CA VAL A 309 17.91 -0.67 25.63
C VAL A 309 18.78 -1.74 26.26
N ASN A 310 18.51 -2.09 27.52
CA ASN A 310 19.33 -3.02 28.29
C ASN A 310 20.81 -2.57 28.37
N THR A 311 21.01 -1.28 28.61
CA THR A 311 22.33 -0.69 28.90
C THR A 311 22.62 -0.67 30.40
N SER A 312 23.85 -0.36 30.81
CA SER A 312 24.13 -0.14 32.25
C SER A 312 23.53 1.16 32.79
N GLU A 313 23.25 2.13 31.92
CA GLU A 313 22.44 3.29 32.25
C GLU A 313 20.96 2.87 32.25
N PRO A 314 20.21 3.08 33.36
CA PRO A 314 18.82 2.68 33.45
C PRO A 314 17.90 3.62 32.65
N GLU A 315 16.81 3.07 32.14
CA GLU A 315 15.83 3.82 31.35
C GLU A 315 14.90 4.61 32.27
N PHE A 316 14.55 5.84 31.90
CA PHE A 316 13.57 6.64 32.61
C PHE A 316 12.16 6.06 32.38
N ASP A 317 11.40 5.83 33.45
CA ASP A 317 10.03 5.30 33.39
C ASP A 317 9.02 6.44 33.61
N TYR A 318 8.99 7.01 34.82
CA TYR A 318 8.13 8.16 35.16
C TYR A 318 8.62 8.91 36.40
N PRO A 319 8.20 10.17 36.60
CA PRO A 319 8.60 10.95 37.76
C PRO A 319 7.79 10.57 39.01
N ARG A 320 8.44 10.52 40.18
CA ARG A 320 7.80 10.23 41.47
C ARG A 320 8.43 11.07 42.59
N GLY A 321 7.64 11.97 43.17
CA GLY A 321 8.13 12.92 44.18
C GLY A 321 9.20 13.83 43.59
N ASP A 322 10.35 13.93 44.26
CA ASP A 322 11.50 14.72 43.80
C ASP A 322 12.46 13.92 42.89
N GLY A 323 12.15 12.66 42.59
CA GLY A 323 13.00 11.75 41.80
C GLY A 323 12.29 11.11 40.62
N ASN A 324 12.98 10.16 39.99
CA ASN A 324 12.49 9.39 38.85
C ASN A 324 12.45 7.91 39.20
N VAL A 325 11.41 7.23 38.73
CA VAL A 325 11.37 5.77 38.64
C VAL A 325 12.04 5.39 37.33
N THR A 326 12.82 4.32 37.37
CA THR A 326 13.51 3.77 36.21
C THR A 326 13.05 2.36 35.91
N THR A 327 13.31 1.91 34.69
CA THR A 327 12.96 0.58 34.21
C THR A 327 14.09 0.01 33.33
N SER A 328 13.94 -1.23 32.91
CA SER A 328 14.79 -1.87 31.90
C SER A 328 13.89 -2.66 30.96
N PHE A 329 14.16 -2.59 29.66
CA PHE A 329 13.40 -3.32 28.66
C PHE A 329 13.55 -4.84 28.78
N GLU A 330 12.47 -5.56 29.07
CA GLU A 330 12.52 -7.02 29.28
C GLU A 330 12.29 -7.82 27.98
N GLY A 331 11.98 -7.15 26.87
CA GLY A 331 11.73 -7.80 25.59
C GLY A 331 13.00 -8.37 24.94
N SER A 332 12.82 -9.26 23.96
CA SER A 332 13.91 -9.95 23.24
C SER A 332 13.88 -9.74 21.72
N THR A 333 13.09 -8.79 21.26
CA THR A 333 12.83 -8.49 19.85
C THR A 333 13.85 -7.54 19.21
N GLY A 334 14.77 -6.98 20.00
CA GLY A 334 15.78 -6.05 19.53
C GLY A 334 17.04 -6.73 18.98
N ILE A 335 17.85 -5.96 18.26
CA ILE A 335 19.09 -6.47 17.66
C ILE A 335 20.20 -6.39 18.71
N ARG A 336 20.78 -7.53 19.08
CA ARG A 336 21.89 -7.57 20.06
C ARG A 336 23.06 -6.69 19.64
N MET A 337 23.61 -5.93 20.58
CA MET A 337 24.68 -4.96 20.35
C MET A 337 26.06 -5.54 20.65
N ASN A 338 26.36 -6.71 20.07
CA ASN A 338 27.73 -7.22 20.03
C ASN A 338 28.65 -6.27 19.23
N LEU A 339 29.97 -6.44 19.36
CA LEU A 339 30.95 -5.53 18.75
C LEU A 339 30.78 -5.37 17.23
N LEU A 340 30.43 -6.44 16.51
CA LEU A 340 30.21 -6.39 15.07
C LEU A 340 28.96 -5.57 14.72
N ASN A 341 27.83 -5.82 15.38
CA ASN A 341 26.60 -5.07 15.16
C ASN A 341 26.78 -3.60 15.52
N ARG A 342 27.46 -3.29 16.63
CA ARG A 342 27.82 -1.91 17.01
C ARG A 342 28.60 -1.21 15.90
N LEU A 343 29.58 -1.89 15.29
CA LEU A 343 30.36 -1.32 14.18
C LEU A 343 29.49 -1.09 12.93
N LEU A 344 28.68 -2.06 12.54
CA LEU A 344 27.81 -1.96 11.37
C LEU A 344 26.77 -0.85 11.51
N PHE A 345 26.13 -0.75 12.67
CA PHE A 345 25.13 0.28 12.93
C PHE A 345 25.75 1.67 13.15
N ALA A 346 26.93 1.75 13.77
CA ALA A 346 27.68 3.01 13.84
C ALA A 346 27.98 3.57 12.44
N LEU A 347 28.34 2.70 11.48
CA LEU A 347 28.52 3.10 10.08
C LEU A 347 27.19 3.46 9.41
N ARG A 348 26.13 2.67 9.61
CA ARG A 348 24.81 2.88 9.00
C ARG A 348 24.15 4.20 9.42
N PHE A 349 24.27 4.55 10.70
CA PHE A 349 23.69 5.77 11.28
C PHE A 349 24.69 6.93 11.37
N ALA A 350 25.93 6.72 10.95
CA ALA A 350 27.03 7.66 11.14
C ALA A 350 27.18 8.12 12.62
N ASP A 351 27.02 7.17 13.55
CA ASP A 351 27.02 7.43 14.99
C ASP A 351 28.11 6.63 15.73
N ILE A 352 29.24 7.30 15.97
CA ILE A 352 30.40 6.67 16.62
C ILE A 352 30.16 6.37 18.12
N ASN A 353 29.18 7.00 18.76
CA ASN A 353 28.90 6.78 20.18
C ASN A 353 28.44 5.34 20.43
N MET A 354 27.81 4.68 19.44
CA MET A 354 27.46 3.27 19.52
C MET A 354 28.69 2.37 19.79
N LEU A 355 29.89 2.79 19.36
CA LEU A 355 31.14 2.08 19.59
C LEU A 355 31.88 2.53 20.85
N LEU A 356 31.82 3.82 21.17
CA LEU A 356 32.64 4.42 22.23
C LEU A 356 31.96 4.45 23.60
N ASN A 357 30.63 4.45 23.65
CA ASN A 357 29.89 4.49 24.91
C ASN A 357 30.04 3.14 25.64
N SER A 358 30.47 3.20 26.91
CA SER A 358 30.73 2.04 27.77
C SER A 358 29.48 1.40 28.34
N ASP A 359 28.34 2.10 28.31
CA ASP A 359 27.08 1.62 28.84
C ASP A 359 26.41 0.59 27.93
N ILE A 360 26.84 0.54 26.66
CA ILE A 360 26.39 -0.45 25.69
C ILE A 360 27.21 -1.73 25.87
N GLY A 361 26.55 -2.77 26.38
CA GLY A 361 27.09 -4.12 26.52
C GLY A 361 26.69 -5.06 25.38
N ALA A 362 27.13 -6.32 25.46
CA ALA A 362 26.75 -7.36 24.50
C ALA A 362 25.29 -7.80 24.64
N ASP A 363 24.70 -7.63 25.84
CA ASP A 363 23.31 -7.93 26.16
C ASP A 363 22.36 -6.77 25.81
N SER A 364 22.90 -5.57 25.53
CA SER A 364 22.12 -4.43 25.07
C SER A 364 21.49 -4.72 23.71
N GLN A 365 20.34 -4.11 23.46
CA GLN A 365 19.57 -4.33 22.25
C GLN A 365 19.28 -3.00 21.55
N LEU A 366 19.53 -2.95 20.24
CA LEU A 366 19.09 -1.85 19.38
C LEU A 366 17.64 -2.09 18.98
N LEU A 367 16.78 -1.14 19.34
CA LEU A 367 15.42 -1.05 18.82
C LEU A 367 15.43 -0.10 17.61
N TRP A 368 15.22 -0.66 16.42
CA TRP A 368 15.20 0.04 15.14
C TRP A 368 13.86 -0.20 14.42
N TYR A 369 13.50 0.69 13.50
CA TYR A 369 12.15 0.77 12.89
C TYR A 369 11.07 0.68 13.97
N ARG A 370 11.11 1.68 14.86
CA ARG A 370 10.18 1.80 15.99
C ARG A 370 8.87 2.45 15.58
N ASN A 371 8.93 3.38 14.62
CA ASN A 371 7.75 3.88 13.94
C ASN A 371 6.97 2.71 13.36
N ILE A 372 5.75 2.53 13.85
CA ILE A 372 4.93 1.35 13.52
C ILE A 372 4.59 1.25 12.04
N ARG A 373 4.44 2.38 11.34
CA ARG A 373 4.12 2.42 9.91
C ARG A 373 5.35 2.06 9.07
N GLU A 374 6.50 2.62 9.40
CA GLU A 374 7.77 2.24 8.75
C GLU A 374 8.08 0.76 8.97
N ARG A 375 7.83 0.26 10.19
CA ARG A 375 8.06 -1.14 10.56
C ARG A 375 7.26 -2.10 9.70
N VAL A 376 5.95 -1.89 9.57
CA VAL A 376 5.12 -2.79 8.75
C VAL A 376 5.44 -2.68 7.27
N GLN A 377 5.79 -1.48 6.78
CA GLN A 377 6.19 -1.27 5.40
C GLN A 377 7.48 -2.01 5.06
N GLU A 378 8.44 -2.09 5.98
CA GLU A 378 9.67 -2.87 5.80
C GLU A 378 9.42 -4.39 5.87
N LEU A 379 8.48 -4.83 6.73
CA LEU A 379 8.15 -6.26 6.87
C LEU A 379 7.36 -6.81 5.67
N ALA A 380 6.39 -6.04 5.16
CA ALA A 380 5.55 -6.43 4.04
C ALA A 380 5.30 -5.24 3.10
N PRO A 381 6.29 -4.88 2.25
CA PRO A 381 6.22 -3.70 1.37
C PRO A 381 5.23 -3.83 0.21
N PHE A 382 4.68 -5.02 0.00
CA PHE A 382 3.71 -5.33 -1.05
C PHE A 382 2.26 -5.03 -0.63
N LEU A 383 2.01 -4.73 0.65
CA LEU A 383 0.73 -4.26 1.15
C LEU A 383 0.68 -2.74 1.15
N HIS A 384 -0.53 -2.19 1.02
CA HIS A 384 -0.81 -0.78 1.24
C HIS A 384 -1.42 -0.60 2.62
N TYR A 385 -0.83 0.23 3.46
CA TYR A 385 -1.30 0.43 4.84
C TYR A 385 -2.19 1.66 4.97
N ASP A 386 -3.13 1.61 5.90
CA ASP A 386 -3.89 2.79 6.29
C ASP A 386 -2.98 3.88 6.88
N SER A 387 -3.44 5.12 6.81
CA SER A 387 -2.76 6.29 7.35
C SER A 387 -3.09 6.55 8.82
N ASP A 388 -3.97 5.78 9.43
CA ASP A 388 -4.51 5.99 10.78
C ASP A 388 -4.48 4.68 11.59
N PRO A 389 -3.32 4.26 12.12
CA PRO A 389 -3.22 3.20 13.12
C PRO A 389 -3.93 3.65 14.40
N TYR A 390 -4.63 2.76 15.09
CA TYR A 390 -5.31 3.08 16.34
C TYR A 390 -4.82 2.23 17.50
N MET A 391 -4.81 2.80 18.70
CA MET A 391 -4.39 2.12 19.92
C MET A 391 -5.53 1.32 20.56
N VAL A 392 -5.22 0.14 21.08
CA VAL A 392 -6.14 -0.75 21.81
C VAL A 392 -5.49 -1.21 23.10
N ILE A 393 -6.29 -1.22 24.17
CA ILE A 393 -5.94 -1.81 25.46
C ILE A 393 -6.53 -3.22 25.49
N ASP A 394 -5.71 -4.25 25.61
CA ASP A 394 -6.24 -5.62 25.69
C ASP A 394 -6.83 -5.94 27.07
N GLU A 395 -7.47 -7.11 27.21
CA GLU A 395 -8.06 -7.56 28.48
C GLU A 395 -7.04 -7.71 29.63
N SER A 396 -5.74 -7.82 29.31
CA SER A 396 -4.66 -7.91 30.29
C SER A 396 -4.06 -6.54 30.65
N GLY A 397 -4.54 -5.45 30.04
CA GLY A 397 -4.04 -4.09 30.23
C GLY A 397 -2.76 -3.77 29.44
N LYS A 398 -2.44 -4.55 28.40
CA LYS A 398 -1.34 -4.27 27.47
C LYS A 398 -1.80 -3.42 26.31
N LEU A 399 -0.85 -2.70 25.72
CA LEU A 399 -1.10 -1.74 24.65
C LEU A 399 -0.70 -2.31 23.29
N TYR A 400 -1.62 -2.25 22.33
CA TYR A 400 -1.42 -2.71 20.96
C TYR A 400 -1.85 -1.65 19.96
N TRP A 401 -1.07 -1.46 18.92
CA TRP A 401 -1.49 -0.73 17.73
C TRP A 401 -2.17 -1.69 16.76
N MET A 402 -3.33 -1.29 16.24
CA MET A 402 -4.01 -1.97 15.16
C MET A 402 -3.97 -1.10 13.91
N LEU A 403 -3.72 -1.75 12.77
CA LEU A 403 -3.58 -1.06 11.49
C LEU A 403 -4.20 -1.90 10.38
N ASP A 404 -4.93 -1.23 9.50
CA ASP A 404 -5.52 -1.85 8.32
C ASP A 404 -4.50 -1.96 7.18
N ALA A 405 -4.50 -3.10 6.49
CA ALA A 405 -3.68 -3.33 5.32
C ALA A 405 -4.52 -3.82 4.14
N TYR A 406 -4.21 -3.28 2.98
CA TYR A 406 -4.96 -3.42 1.74
C TYR A 406 -4.12 -4.12 0.68
N THR A 407 -4.74 -5.04 -0.05
CA THR A 407 -4.21 -5.62 -1.28
C THR A 407 -4.72 -4.83 -2.47
N VAL A 408 -3.80 -4.36 -3.32
CA VAL A 408 -4.11 -3.47 -4.44
C VAL A 408 -3.61 -4.06 -5.74
N SER A 409 -4.42 -3.96 -6.80
CA SER A 409 -4.01 -4.31 -8.16
C SER A 409 -4.51 -3.31 -9.19
N TYR A 410 -3.77 -3.21 -10.29
CA TYR A 410 -4.04 -2.37 -11.46
C TYR A 410 -4.43 -3.22 -12.68
N ARG A 411 -4.67 -4.52 -12.44
CA ARG A 411 -4.83 -5.54 -13.48
C ARG A 411 -5.95 -6.51 -13.14
N PHE A 412 -7.01 -6.03 -12.52
CA PHE A 412 -8.24 -6.81 -12.41
C PHE A 412 -9.06 -6.65 -13.71
N PRO A 413 -9.38 -7.74 -14.43
CA PRO A 413 -10.07 -7.66 -15.72
C PRO A 413 -11.42 -6.93 -15.60
N TYR A 414 -11.77 -6.11 -16.59
CA TYR A 414 -13.05 -5.39 -16.70
C TYR A 414 -13.40 -4.39 -15.59
N SER A 415 -12.71 -4.40 -14.46
CA SER A 415 -12.97 -3.47 -13.36
C SER A 415 -12.49 -2.06 -13.68
N GLU A 416 -13.35 -1.09 -13.40
CA GLU A 416 -13.12 0.32 -13.63
C GLU A 416 -11.98 0.84 -12.75
N PRO A 417 -10.91 1.42 -13.33
CA PRO A 417 -9.84 2.02 -12.55
C PRO A 417 -10.32 3.21 -11.74
N PHE A 418 -9.91 3.25 -10.47
CA PHE A 418 -10.15 4.38 -9.60
C PHE A 418 -9.45 5.62 -10.12
N THR A 419 -10.23 6.61 -10.55
CA THR A 419 -9.74 7.95 -10.88
C THR A 419 -10.05 8.88 -9.71
N SER A 420 -9.02 9.32 -8.98
CA SER A 420 -9.20 10.29 -7.89
C SER A 420 -9.68 11.63 -8.46
N SER A 421 -10.74 12.19 -7.88
CA SER A 421 -11.00 13.62 -7.96
C SER A 421 -10.00 14.39 -7.07
N GLU A 422 -9.88 15.71 -7.25
CA GLU A 422 -9.02 16.56 -6.39
C GLU A 422 -9.38 16.48 -4.91
N GLN A 423 -10.60 16.01 -4.56
CA GLN A 423 -11.09 15.93 -3.19
C GLN A 423 -10.49 14.76 -2.38
N PHE A 424 -9.92 13.74 -3.03
CA PHE A 424 -9.41 12.53 -2.36
C PHE A 424 -7.88 12.41 -2.41
N VAL A 425 -7.17 13.48 -2.04
CA VAL A 425 -5.70 13.56 -2.07
C VAL A 425 -5.02 12.38 -1.34
N LYS A 426 -5.60 11.89 -0.23
CA LYS A 426 -5.08 10.76 0.54
C LYS A 426 -5.04 9.44 -0.26
N LEU A 427 -5.91 9.26 -1.25
CA LEU A 427 -5.99 8.05 -2.08
C LEU A 427 -5.11 8.12 -3.34
N ARG A 428 -4.31 9.18 -3.50
CA ARG A 428 -3.38 9.31 -4.64
C ARG A 428 -2.45 8.10 -4.85
N PRO A 429 -1.92 7.42 -3.81
CA PRO A 429 -1.08 6.24 -4.01
C PRO A 429 -1.79 5.07 -4.69
N MET A 430 -3.14 5.06 -4.68
CA MET A 430 -3.97 4.02 -5.29
C MET A 430 -4.60 4.48 -6.63
N LEU A 431 -4.15 5.61 -7.18
CA LEU A 431 -4.65 6.13 -8.46
C LEU A 431 -4.46 5.14 -9.60
N GLY A 432 -5.55 4.81 -10.28
CA GLY A 432 -5.58 3.83 -11.37
C GLY A 432 -5.69 2.39 -10.90
N ALA A 433 -5.71 2.12 -9.59
CA ALA A 433 -6.02 0.79 -9.08
C ALA A 433 -7.45 0.41 -9.47
N ASN A 434 -7.65 -0.82 -9.89
CA ASN A 434 -8.98 -1.35 -10.23
C ASN A 434 -9.33 -2.58 -9.38
N TYR A 435 -8.63 -2.73 -8.27
CA TYR A 435 -8.84 -3.72 -7.24
C TYR A 435 -8.27 -3.19 -5.94
N VAL A 436 -9.10 -3.09 -4.91
CA VAL A 436 -8.68 -2.69 -3.57
C VAL A 436 -9.53 -3.48 -2.58
N ARG A 437 -8.88 -4.34 -1.79
CA ARG A 437 -9.52 -5.10 -0.72
C ARG A 437 -8.78 -4.83 0.60
N ASN A 438 -9.49 -4.92 1.74
CA ASN A 438 -8.93 -4.81 3.09
C ASN A 438 -8.98 -6.18 3.80
N PRO A 439 -8.18 -7.16 3.35
CA PRO A 439 -8.24 -8.51 3.89
C PRO A 439 -7.38 -8.70 5.14
N ILE A 440 -6.48 -7.75 5.46
CA ILE A 440 -5.45 -7.95 6.48
C ILE A 440 -5.56 -6.89 7.57
N LYS A 441 -5.54 -7.35 8.83
CA LYS A 441 -5.35 -6.51 10.01
C LYS A 441 -3.99 -6.78 10.61
N VAL A 442 -3.27 -5.72 10.93
CA VAL A 442 -1.95 -5.80 11.54
C VAL A 442 -2.08 -5.40 13.00
N VAL A 443 -1.53 -6.22 13.88
CA VAL A 443 -1.48 -5.95 15.33
C VAL A 443 -0.03 -5.85 15.74
N ILE A 444 0.33 -4.78 16.44
CA ILE A 444 1.69 -4.47 16.85
C ILE A 444 1.70 -4.22 18.34
N ASN A 445 2.45 -5.02 19.09
CA ASN A 445 2.63 -4.77 20.51
C ASN A 445 3.44 -3.48 20.73
N ALA A 446 2.89 -2.52 21.48
CA ALA A 446 3.53 -1.23 21.72
C ALA A 446 4.82 -1.33 22.56
N TYR A 447 4.97 -2.42 23.33
CA TYR A 447 6.13 -2.67 24.17
C TYR A 447 7.28 -3.29 23.40
N ASP A 448 7.11 -4.48 22.80
CA ASP A 448 8.20 -5.20 22.15
C ASP A 448 8.23 -5.08 20.61
N GLY A 449 7.22 -4.43 20.01
CA GLY A 449 7.14 -4.25 18.57
C GLY A 449 6.92 -5.55 17.80
N GLN A 450 6.49 -6.63 18.44
CA GLN A 450 6.09 -7.84 17.72
C GLN A 450 4.88 -7.54 16.83
N VAL A 451 4.98 -7.93 15.56
CA VAL A 451 3.97 -7.67 14.52
C VAL A 451 3.29 -8.98 14.15
N HIS A 452 1.96 -8.98 14.15
CA HIS A 452 1.12 -10.07 13.68
C HIS A 452 0.23 -9.58 12.55
N PHE A 453 0.28 -10.26 11.41
CA PHE A 453 -0.62 -10.04 10.28
C PHE A 453 -1.74 -11.09 10.32
N TYR A 454 -2.98 -10.64 10.42
CA TYR A 454 -4.16 -11.49 10.43
C TYR A 454 -4.91 -11.37 9.12
N LEU A 455 -5.03 -12.50 8.41
CA LEU A 455 -5.88 -12.60 7.23
C LEU A 455 -7.34 -12.82 7.68
N LEU A 456 -8.20 -11.84 7.43
CA LEU A 456 -9.61 -11.88 7.81
C LEU A 456 -10.44 -12.78 6.89
N ASN A 457 -10.05 -12.89 5.62
CA ASN A 457 -10.72 -13.72 4.63
C ASN A 457 -9.70 -14.65 3.95
N ALA A 458 -9.77 -15.93 4.25
CA ALA A 458 -8.88 -16.94 3.67
C ALA A 458 -9.11 -17.18 2.17
N ASP A 459 -10.28 -16.79 1.66
CA ASP A 459 -10.64 -16.92 0.24
C ASP A 459 -10.24 -15.69 -0.59
N GLU A 460 -9.61 -14.68 0.04
CA GLU A 460 -9.10 -13.50 -0.67
C GLU A 460 -7.97 -13.91 -1.64
N PRO A 461 -8.14 -13.73 -2.96
CA PRO A 461 -7.25 -14.35 -3.94
C PRO A 461 -5.85 -13.71 -4.03
N VAL A 462 -5.67 -12.51 -3.47
CA VAL A 462 -4.42 -11.74 -3.56
C VAL A 462 -3.60 -11.76 -2.26
N ALA A 463 -4.24 -12.01 -1.12
CA ALA A 463 -3.69 -11.78 0.21
C ALA A 463 -2.76 -12.88 0.73
#